data_AF-A0AAP7ZP78-F1
#
_entry.id   AF-A0AAP7ZP78-F1
#
_cell.length_a   1.000
_cell.length_b   1.000
_cell.length_c   1.000
_cell.angle_alpha   90.00
_cell.angle_beta   90.00
_cell.angle_gamma   90.00
#
_symmetry.space_group_name_H-M   'P 1'
#
loop_
_entity.id
_entity.type
_entity.pdbx_description
1 polymer ?
#
loop_
_entity_poly.entity_id
_entity_poly.type
_entity_poly.pdbx_seq_one_letter_code
_entity_poly.pdbx_strand_id
1 'polypeptide(L)'
;MIPVCLMNYMISPSMDLNEVKIKKFRERVNYVFEVCEKSEEWLIKKDQKSFAFLNDVDLDVNVILGSDIAADGGDSTWLIHSSWTTDLSTAAMHESLPKELVSYLCAGIDRFLLSDAEVDRWIVEWSQHLRHVLDAFAASTTADAAMGRVLAMDLLLQKMACFITILRFNTVIERY
;
A
#
# COMPACT_ATOMS: atom_id res chain seq x y z
N MET A 1 10.58 8.14 3.53
CA MET A 1 11.19 9.35 2.90
C MET A 1 10.53 9.59 1.55
N ILE A 2 10.05 10.81 1.26
CA ILE A 2 9.47 11.14 -0.06
C ILE A 2 10.60 11.56 -1.01
N PRO A 3 10.70 10.99 -2.23
CA PRO A 3 11.70 11.38 -3.22
C PRO A 3 11.61 12.86 -3.60
N VAL A 4 12.77 13.48 -3.86
CA VAL A 4 12.84 14.91 -4.22
C VAL A 4 12.05 15.21 -5.50
N CYS A 5 12.07 14.31 -6.48
CA CYS A 5 11.31 14.46 -7.73
C CYS A 5 9.80 14.58 -7.48
N LEU A 6 9.25 13.74 -6.58
CA LEU A 6 7.84 13.77 -6.22
C LEU A 6 7.52 14.98 -5.34
N MET A 7 8.41 15.34 -4.41
CA MET A 7 8.26 16.53 -3.59
C MET A 7 8.15 17.80 -4.46
N ASN A 8 9.05 17.94 -5.44
CA ASN A 8 9.05 19.07 -6.38
C ASN A 8 7.76 19.12 -7.20
N TYR A 9 7.23 17.97 -7.60
CA TYR A 9 5.96 17.88 -8.31
C TYR A 9 4.77 18.28 -7.41
N MET A 10 4.74 17.81 -6.15
CA MET A 10 3.68 18.15 -5.19
C MET A 10 3.56 19.64 -4.90
N ILE A 11 4.67 20.38 -4.86
CA ILE A 11 4.69 21.84 -4.67
C ILE A 11 4.59 22.64 -5.97
N SER A 12 4.61 21.96 -7.13
CA SER A 12 4.55 22.63 -8.42
C SER A 12 3.16 23.23 -8.67
N PRO A 13 3.02 24.23 -9.56
CA PRO A 13 1.72 24.84 -9.89
C PRO A 13 0.66 23.83 -10.36
N SER A 14 1.07 22.67 -10.85
CA SER A 14 0.20 21.57 -11.27
C SER A 14 -0.58 20.93 -10.13
N MET A 15 0.02 20.82 -8.94
CA MET A 15 -0.59 20.20 -7.77
C MET A 15 -0.90 21.20 -6.66
N ASP A 16 -0.02 22.17 -6.44
CA ASP A 16 -0.11 23.23 -5.43
C ASP A 16 -0.50 22.71 -4.04
N LEU A 17 0.12 21.59 -3.62
CA LEU A 17 -0.16 21.03 -2.30
C LEU A 17 0.48 21.88 -1.21
N ASN A 18 -0.33 22.27 -0.22
CA ASN A 18 0.17 22.95 0.97
C ASN A 18 1.00 22.03 1.88
N GLU A 19 1.77 22.62 2.78
CA GLU A 19 2.66 21.89 3.71
C GLU A 19 1.91 20.88 4.58
N VAL A 20 0.68 21.19 4.97
CA VAL A 20 -0.15 20.29 5.79
C VAL A 20 -0.45 18.99 5.03
N LYS A 21 -0.85 19.09 3.74
CA LYS A 21 -1.10 17.93 2.87
C LYS A 21 0.17 17.13 2.62
N ILE A 22 1.30 17.79 2.41
CA ILE A 22 2.60 17.12 2.21
C ILE A 22 3.05 16.38 3.47
N LYS A 23 2.89 17.00 4.65
CA LYS A 23 3.20 16.37 5.94
C LYS A 23 2.36 15.11 6.16
N LYS A 24 1.04 15.25 5.94
CA LYS A 24 0.06 14.17 5.99
C LYS A 24 0.43 13.01 5.04
N PHE A 25 0.79 13.30 3.79
CA PHE A 25 1.26 12.30 2.84
C PHE A 25 2.54 11.59 3.32
N ARG A 26 3.48 12.34 3.92
CA ARG A 26 4.72 11.77 4.48
C ARG A 26 4.44 10.81 5.64
N GLU A 27 3.56 11.21 6.55
CA GLU A 27 3.15 10.39 7.70
C GLU A 27 2.53 9.07 7.23
N ARG A 28 1.64 9.12 6.23
CA ARG A 28 1.06 7.93 5.59
C ARG A 28 2.13 7.02 5.00
N VAL A 29 3.02 7.54 4.16
CA VAL A 29 4.07 6.74 3.52
C VAL A 29 4.96 6.09 4.57
N ASN A 30 5.35 6.83 5.61
CA ASN A 30 6.14 6.26 6.71
C ASN A 30 5.38 5.13 7.42
N TYR A 31 4.07 5.27 7.61
CA TYR A 31 3.29 4.20 8.22
C TYR A 31 3.22 2.95 7.33
N VAL A 32 3.17 3.11 6.00
CA VAL A 32 3.29 1.96 5.07
C VAL A 32 4.63 1.24 5.24
N PHE A 33 5.74 1.97 5.44
CA PHE A 33 7.04 1.37 5.78
C PHE A 33 6.96 0.58 7.09
N GLU A 34 6.37 1.14 8.15
CA GLU A 34 6.23 0.47 9.44
C GLU A 34 5.39 -0.82 9.34
N VAL A 35 4.30 -0.82 8.56
CA VAL A 35 3.49 -2.02 8.32
C VAL A 35 4.30 -3.08 7.59
N CYS A 36 5.10 -2.69 6.58
CA CYS A 36 5.99 -3.61 5.88
C CYS A 36 7.00 -4.24 6.85
N GLU A 37 7.64 -3.43 7.69
CA GLU A 37 8.63 -3.90 8.69
C GLU A 37 8.01 -4.83 9.73
N LYS A 38 6.85 -4.47 10.29
CA LYS A 38 6.07 -5.34 11.19
C LYS A 38 5.75 -6.69 10.55
N SER A 39 5.38 -6.67 9.27
CA SER A 39 5.05 -7.88 8.52
C SER A 39 6.27 -8.78 8.30
N GLU A 40 7.41 -8.19 7.95
CA GLU A 40 8.68 -8.91 7.83
C GLU A 40 9.15 -9.48 9.18
N GLU A 41 9.01 -8.72 10.26
CA GLU A 41 9.37 -9.17 11.61
C GLU A 41 8.50 -10.35 12.05
N TRP A 42 7.19 -10.28 11.81
CA TRP A 42 6.28 -11.39 12.08
C TRP A 42 6.65 -12.65 11.27
N LEU A 43 7.05 -12.50 10.01
CA LEU A 43 7.48 -13.63 9.18
C LEU A 43 8.71 -14.36 9.74
N ILE A 44 9.58 -13.64 10.45
CA ILE A 44 10.78 -14.21 11.09
C ILE A 44 10.43 -14.86 12.42
N LYS A 45 9.66 -14.17 13.28
CA LYS A 45 9.39 -14.63 14.65
C LYS A 45 8.27 -15.66 14.73
N LYS A 46 7.25 -15.52 13.89
CA LYS A 46 6.00 -16.30 13.93
C LYS A 46 5.42 -16.37 15.36
N ASP A 47 5.45 -15.23 16.04
CA ASP A 47 5.05 -15.06 17.44
C ASP A 47 3.53 -15.09 17.66
N GLN A 48 2.74 -15.01 16.59
CA GLN A 48 1.30 -15.23 16.59
C GLN A 48 0.80 -15.93 15.32
N LYS A 49 -0.42 -16.49 15.38
CA LYS A 49 -1.09 -17.11 14.23
C LYS A 49 -1.38 -16.08 13.14
N SER A 50 -1.40 -16.54 11.89
CA SER A 50 -1.56 -15.70 10.69
C SER A 50 -2.86 -14.91 10.71
N PHE A 51 -3.96 -15.50 11.20
CA PHE A 51 -5.23 -14.79 11.33
C PHE A 51 -5.18 -13.65 12.35
N ALA A 52 -4.54 -13.87 13.50
CA ALA A 52 -4.37 -12.83 14.53
C ALA A 52 -3.54 -11.67 13.99
N PHE A 53 -2.40 -11.98 13.37
CA PHE A 53 -1.55 -10.99 12.70
C PHE A 53 -2.29 -10.20 11.63
N LEU A 54 -3.11 -10.86 10.81
CA LEU A 54 -3.89 -10.18 9.78
C LEU A 54 -4.98 -9.25 10.34
N ASN A 55 -5.48 -9.47 11.56
CA ASN A 55 -6.37 -8.49 12.19
C ASN A 55 -5.61 -7.21 12.59
N ASP A 56 -4.36 -7.33 13.04
CA ASP A 56 -3.53 -6.16 13.33
C ASP A 56 -3.21 -5.38 12.04
N VAL A 57 -2.84 -6.10 10.97
CA VAL A 57 -2.61 -5.51 9.64
C VAL A 57 -3.88 -4.85 9.09
N ASP A 58 -5.06 -5.43 9.32
CA ASP A 58 -6.34 -4.83 8.90
C ASP A 58 -6.55 -3.46 9.52
N LEU A 59 -6.29 -3.31 10.83
CA LEU A 59 -6.39 -2.03 11.52
C LEU A 59 -5.40 -1.03 10.93
N ASP A 60 -4.14 -1.42 10.75
CA ASP A 60 -3.11 -0.57 10.16
C ASP A 60 -3.48 -0.13 8.72
N VAL A 61 -3.94 -1.07 7.88
CA VAL A 61 -4.39 -0.80 6.50
C VAL A 61 -5.60 0.13 6.48
N ASN A 62 -6.57 -0.05 7.38
CA ASN A 62 -7.73 0.84 7.48
C ASN A 62 -7.34 2.25 7.93
N VAL A 63 -6.33 2.41 8.78
CA VAL A 63 -5.82 3.76 9.13
C VAL A 63 -5.12 4.40 7.92
N ILE A 64 -4.36 3.63 7.13
CA ILE A 64 -3.63 4.14 5.96
C ILE A 64 -4.57 4.49 4.79
N LEU A 65 -5.62 3.70 4.58
CA LEU A 65 -6.61 3.87 3.51
C LEU A 65 -7.80 4.75 3.94
N GLY A 66 -8.03 4.87 5.25
CA GLY A 66 -9.13 5.61 5.82
C GLY A 66 -9.06 7.09 5.45
N SER A 67 -10.16 7.62 4.93
CA SER A 67 -10.40 9.05 4.95
C SER A 67 -10.85 9.40 6.36
N ASP A 68 -10.17 10.32 7.05
CA ASP A 68 -10.81 11.06 8.12
C ASP A 68 -12.10 11.67 7.54
N ILE A 69 -13.27 11.06 7.78
CA ILE A 69 -14.58 11.70 7.60
C ILE A 69 -14.76 12.64 8.79
N ALA A 70 -13.77 13.50 9.03
CA ALA A 70 -13.79 14.51 10.05
C ALA A 70 -14.42 15.78 9.46
N ALA A 71 -15.23 16.44 10.26
CA ALA A 71 -16.03 17.61 9.88
C ALA A 71 -15.20 18.89 9.63
N ASP A 72 -13.89 18.78 9.38
CA ASP A 72 -12.95 19.90 9.24
C ASP A 72 -12.78 20.40 7.79
N GLY A 73 -13.57 19.88 6.84
CA GLY A 73 -13.61 20.39 5.47
C GLY A 73 -12.30 20.13 4.70
N GLY A 74 -11.43 19.26 5.20
CA GLY A 74 -10.37 18.68 4.39
C GLY A 74 -11.02 17.73 3.39
N ASP A 75 -10.89 18.02 2.09
CA ASP A 75 -11.20 17.04 1.04
C ASP A 75 -10.69 15.66 1.46
N SER A 76 -11.44 14.60 1.16
CA SER A 76 -10.98 13.21 1.25
C SER A 76 -9.70 13.08 0.41
N THR A 77 -8.55 13.34 1.03
CA THR A 77 -7.29 13.62 0.32
C THR A 77 -6.57 12.31 -0.05
N TRP A 78 -7.21 11.17 0.21
CA TRP A 78 -6.51 9.97 0.64
C TRP A 78 -6.72 8.76 -0.25
N LEU A 79 -7.65 8.88 -1.21
CA LEU A 79 -7.53 8.19 -2.49
C LEU A 79 -6.75 9.14 -3.41
N ILE A 80 -5.67 8.67 -4.04
CA ILE A 80 -4.97 9.46 -5.06
C ILE A 80 -6.00 9.87 -6.11
N HIS A 81 -6.46 11.11 -6.04
CA HIS A 81 -7.45 11.64 -6.94
C HIS A 81 -6.81 11.74 -8.32
N SER A 82 -7.60 11.57 -9.39
CA SER A 82 -7.08 11.65 -10.76
C SER A 82 -6.35 12.96 -11.06
N SER A 83 -6.65 14.03 -10.30
CA SER A 83 -5.93 15.30 -10.41
C SER A 83 -4.44 15.19 -10.09
N TRP A 84 -4.01 14.25 -9.24
CA TRP A 84 -2.61 14.06 -8.84
C TRP A 84 -1.75 13.53 -9.97
N THR A 85 -2.35 12.87 -10.96
CA THR A 85 -1.63 12.24 -12.07
C THR A 85 -1.81 12.98 -13.41
N THR A 86 -2.55 14.10 -13.42
CA THR A 86 -2.93 14.83 -14.64
C THR A 86 -1.75 15.18 -15.54
N ASP A 87 -0.67 15.67 -14.95
CA ASP A 87 0.52 16.13 -15.67
C ASP A 87 1.62 15.05 -15.75
N LEU A 88 1.30 13.83 -15.32
CA LEU A 88 2.20 12.68 -15.35
C LEU A 88 1.84 11.73 -16.51
N SER A 89 2.87 11.12 -17.09
CA SER A 89 2.70 10.14 -18.15
C SER A 89 2.19 8.82 -17.57
N THR A 90 0.94 8.46 -17.91
CA THR A 90 0.36 7.15 -17.53
C THR A 90 1.21 5.98 -18.02
N ALA A 91 1.79 6.09 -19.22
CA ALA A 91 2.70 5.09 -19.75
C ALA A 91 3.96 4.96 -18.88
N ALA A 92 4.60 6.09 -18.52
CA ALA A 92 5.80 6.07 -17.68
C ALA A 92 5.52 5.55 -16.27
N MET A 93 4.37 5.91 -15.67
CA MET A 93 3.93 5.36 -14.38
C MET A 93 3.81 3.84 -14.45
N HIS A 94 3.13 3.30 -15.47
CA HIS A 94 2.94 1.86 -15.66
C HIS A 94 4.24 1.13 -15.99
N GLU A 95 5.03 1.63 -16.94
CA GLU A 95 6.32 1.05 -17.35
C GLU A 95 7.36 1.07 -16.23
N SER A 96 7.22 1.97 -15.25
CA SER A 96 8.07 1.97 -14.07
C SER A 96 7.84 0.76 -13.16
N LEU A 97 6.72 0.04 -13.27
CA LEU A 97 6.37 -1.07 -12.37
C LEU A 97 7.04 -2.39 -12.80
N PRO A 98 7.59 -3.19 -11.86
CA PRO A 98 8.11 -4.51 -12.16
C PRO A 98 7.01 -5.42 -12.71
N LYS A 99 7.33 -6.26 -13.71
CA LYS A 99 6.35 -7.15 -14.35
C LYS A 99 5.73 -8.13 -13.36
N GLU A 100 6.55 -8.62 -12.43
CA GLU A 100 6.14 -9.53 -11.36
C GLU A 100 5.11 -8.88 -10.45
N LEU A 101 5.31 -7.60 -10.10
CA LEU A 101 4.35 -6.83 -9.32
C LEU A 101 3.03 -6.63 -10.09
N VAL A 102 3.08 -6.27 -11.37
CA VAL A 102 1.87 -6.10 -12.19
C VAL A 102 1.10 -7.42 -12.26
N SER A 103 1.79 -8.53 -12.49
CA SER A 103 1.19 -9.87 -12.48
C SER A 103 0.52 -10.18 -11.14
N TYR A 104 1.22 -9.93 -10.03
CA TYR A 104 0.68 -10.13 -8.68
C TYR A 104 -0.56 -9.26 -8.40
N LEU A 105 -0.52 -7.99 -8.78
CA LEU A 105 -1.65 -7.06 -8.60
C LEU A 105 -2.87 -7.50 -9.41
N CYS A 106 -2.67 -7.93 -10.66
CA CYS A 106 -3.74 -8.40 -11.54
C CYS A 106 -4.27 -9.81 -11.19
N ALA A 107 -3.51 -10.62 -10.47
CA ALA A 107 -3.96 -11.93 -10.03
C ALA A 107 -5.14 -11.81 -9.05
N GLY A 108 -6.27 -12.47 -9.35
CA GLY A 108 -7.42 -12.53 -8.45
C GLY A 108 -7.18 -13.40 -7.22
N ILE A 109 -8.10 -13.35 -6.27
CA ILE A 109 -8.20 -14.34 -5.18
C ILE A 109 -9.23 -15.37 -5.62
N ASP A 110 -8.81 -16.62 -5.82
CA ASP A 110 -9.57 -17.63 -6.54
C ASP A 110 -10.46 -18.52 -5.65
N ARG A 111 -10.29 -18.46 -4.33
CA ARG A 111 -11.09 -19.24 -3.35
C ARG A 111 -11.14 -18.59 -1.97
N PHE A 112 -12.21 -18.91 -1.25
CA PHE A 112 -12.44 -18.46 0.14
C PHE A 112 -11.81 -19.36 1.20
N LEU A 113 -11.65 -20.65 0.90
CA LEU A 113 -11.12 -21.63 1.84
C LEU A 113 -9.65 -21.90 1.55
N LEU A 114 -8.79 -21.34 2.39
CA LEU A 114 -7.33 -21.47 2.35
C LEU A 114 -6.84 -22.17 3.63
N SER A 115 -5.80 -22.98 3.50
CA SER A 115 -5.06 -23.52 4.64
C SER A 115 -4.12 -22.46 5.25
N ASP A 116 -3.67 -22.66 6.49
CA ASP A 116 -2.71 -21.74 7.15
C ASP A 116 -1.44 -21.54 6.32
N ALA A 117 -0.94 -22.61 5.68
CA ALA A 117 0.25 -22.54 4.82
C ALA A 117 0.03 -21.67 3.57
N GLU A 118 -1.20 -21.61 3.05
CA GLU A 118 -1.55 -20.77 1.91
C GLU A 118 -1.71 -19.31 2.34
N VAL A 119 -2.27 -19.07 3.53
CA VAL A 119 -2.34 -17.74 4.14
C VAL A 119 -0.95 -17.18 4.40
N ASP A 120 -0.06 -17.99 4.98
CA ASP A 120 1.34 -17.63 5.22
C ASP A 120 2.06 -17.25 3.93
N ARG A 121 1.90 -18.06 2.88
CA ARG A 121 2.49 -17.76 1.57
C ARG A 121 1.98 -16.43 1.02
N TRP A 122 0.69 -16.15 1.18
CA TRP A 122 0.09 -14.91 0.71
C TRP A 122 0.67 -13.69 1.42
N ILE A 123 0.83 -13.78 2.75
CA ILE A 123 1.46 -12.71 3.55
C ILE A 123 2.92 -12.49 3.14
N VAL A 124 3.68 -13.57 2.93
CA VAL A 124 5.08 -13.50 2.44
C VAL A 124 5.15 -12.77 1.11
N GLU A 125 4.36 -13.21 0.13
CA GLU A 125 4.39 -12.66 -1.23
C GLU A 125 3.96 -11.19 -1.24
N TRP A 126 2.89 -10.85 -0.51
CA TRP A 126 2.47 -9.47 -0.35
C TRP A 126 3.55 -8.59 0.29
N SER A 127 4.18 -9.05 1.38
CA SER A 127 5.20 -8.29 2.10
C SER A 127 6.42 -8.04 1.21
N GLN A 128 6.87 -9.05 0.46
CA GLN A 128 7.97 -8.91 -0.51
C GLN A 128 7.65 -7.89 -1.60
N HIS A 129 6.45 -7.93 -2.17
CA HIS A 129 6.03 -6.94 -3.16
C HIS A 129 5.96 -5.53 -2.57
N LEU A 130 5.43 -5.37 -1.35
CA LEU A 130 5.38 -4.09 -0.68
C LEU A 130 6.78 -3.52 -0.42
N ARG A 131 7.71 -4.32 0.10
CA ARG A 131 9.11 -3.93 0.30
C ARG A 131 9.76 -3.45 -1.00
N HIS A 132 9.66 -4.25 -2.06
CA HIS A 132 10.22 -3.89 -3.36
C HIS A 132 9.65 -2.58 -3.92
N VAL A 133 8.36 -2.32 -3.72
CA VAL A 133 7.72 -1.05 -4.12
C VAL A 133 8.23 0.11 -3.28
N LEU A 134 8.35 -0.07 -1.97
CA LEU A 134 8.83 0.96 -1.04
C LEU A 134 10.29 1.35 -1.31
N ASP A 135 11.15 0.37 -1.56
CA ASP A 135 12.56 0.60 -1.89
C ASP A 135 12.69 1.33 -3.23
N ALA A 136 11.94 0.89 -4.25
CA ALA A 136 11.91 1.54 -5.56
C ALA A 136 11.30 2.95 -5.51
N PHE A 137 10.30 3.16 -4.65
CA PHE A 137 9.75 4.49 -4.38
C PHE A 137 10.84 5.38 -3.81
N ALA A 138 11.52 4.96 -2.74
CA ALA A 138 12.59 5.75 -2.12
C ALA A 138 13.73 6.09 -3.09
N ALA A 139 14.02 5.19 -4.04
CA ALA A 139 15.04 5.36 -5.08
C ALA A 139 14.56 6.08 -6.36
N SER A 140 13.29 6.52 -6.42
CA SER A 140 12.74 7.11 -7.64
C SER A 140 13.39 8.44 -8.00
N THR A 141 13.76 8.59 -9.27
CA THR A 141 14.42 9.80 -9.81
C THR A 141 13.49 10.69 -10.63
N THR A 142 12.32 10.19 -11.03
CA THR A 142 11.30 10.93 -11.77
C THR A 142 9.97 10.95 -11.01
N ALA A 143 9.17 12.00 -11.21
CA ALA A 143 7.87 12.14 -10.56
C ALA A 143 6.88 11.07 -11.03
N ASP A 144 6.91 10.71 -12.33
CA ASP A 144 6.08 9.63 -12.88
C ASP A 144 6.37 8.29 -12.21
N ALA A 145 7.65 7.90 -12.10
CA ALA A 145 8.02 6.65 -11.47
C ALA A 145 7.63 6.63 -9.99
N ALA A 146 7.91 7.72 -9.28
CA ALA A 146 7.56 7.85 -7.87
C ALA A 146 6.03 7.73 -7.68
N MET A 147 5.23 8.45 -8.47
CA MET A 147 3.77 8.40 -8.41
C MET A 147 3.21 7.03 -8.78
N GLY A 148 3.78 6.39 -9.81
CA GLY A 148 3.46 5.00 -10.16
C GLY A 148 3.67 4.06 -8.98
N ARG A 149 4.74 4.26 -8.19
CA ARG A 149 4.98 3.47 -6.97
C ARG A 149 3.99 3.81 -5.85
N VAL A 150 3.55 5.05 -5.73
CA VAL A 150 2.47 5.39 -4.77
C VAL A 150 1.17 4.67 -5.14
N LEU A 151 0.77 4.68 -6.41
CA LEU A 151 -0.41 3.93 -6.86
C LEU A 151 -0.25 2.43 -6.64
N ALA A 152 0.95 1.87 -6.84
CA ALA A 152 1.22 0.47 -6.54
C ALA A 152 1.12 0.15 -5.04
N MET A 153 1.58 1.04 -4.15
CA MET A 153 1.37 0.90 -2.70
C MET A 153 -0.12 0.86 -2.37
N ASP A 154 -0.91 1.78 -2.93
CA ASP A 154 -2.36 1.84 -2.74
C ASP A 154 -3.04 0.53 -3.18
N LEU A 155 -2.67 0.00 -4.35
CA LEU A 155 -3.19 -1.25 -4.87
C LEU A 155 -2.81 -2.45 -3.97
N LEU A 156 -1.58 -2.51 -3.46
CA LEU A 156 -1.15 -3.57 -2.56
C LEU A 156 -1.92 -3.54 -1.23
N LEU A 157 -2.15 -2.34 -0.67
CA LEU A 157 -2.92 -2.16 0.56
C LEU A 157 -4.39 -2.58 0.36
N GLN A 158 -5.01 -2.16 -0.75
CA GLN A 158 -6.37 -2.58 -1.10
C GLN A 158 -6.46 -4.09 -1.34
N LYS A 159 -5.44 -4.69 -1.97
CA LYS A 159 -5.36 -6.14 -2.17
C LYS A 159 -5.30 -6.89 -0.84
N MET A 160 -4.53 -6.39 0.14
CA MET A 160 -4.49 -6.92 1.51
C MET A 160 -5.84 -6.79 2.22
N ALA A 161 -6.48 -5.62 2.19
CA ALA A 161 -7.81 -5.43 2.77
C ALA A 161 -8.84 -6.41 2.17
N CYS A 162 -8.81 -6.61 0.85
CA CYS A 162 -9.65 -7.58 0.16
C CYS A 162 -9.36 -9.02 0.64
N PHE A 163 -8.09 -9.40 0.72
CA PHE A 163 -7.68 -10.73 1.20
C PHE A 163 -8.10 -11.00 2.63
N ILE A 164 -7.88 -10.06 3.55
CA ILE A 164 -8.33 -10.15 4.94
C ILE A 164 -9.85 -10.32 4.99
N THR A 165 -10.59 -9.55 4.19
CA THR A 165 -12.06 -9.66 4.11
C THR A 165 -12.49 -11.06 3.65
N ILE A 166 -11.82 -11.65 2.66
CA ILE A 166 -12.07 -13.02 2.21
C ILE A 166 -11.78 -14.03 3.32
N LEU A 167 -10.68 -13.85 4.06
CA LEU A 167 -10.32 -14.75 5.16
C LEU A 167 -11.30 -14.75 6.33
N ARG A 168 -12.10 -13.69 6.51
CA ARG A 168 -13.18 -13.69 7.52
C ARG A 168 -14.24 -14.75 7.24
N PHE A 169 -14.41 -15.16 5.97
CA PHE A 169 -15.29 -16.26 5.56
C PHE A 169 -14.61 -17.64 5.62
N ASN A 170 -13.30 -17.69 5.87
CA ASN A 170 -12.56 -18.94 5.91
C ASN A 170 -12.81 -19.67 7.24
N THR A 171 -13.40 -20.86 7.14
CA THR A 171 -13.72 -21.73 8.30
C THR A 171 -12.63 -22.76 8.61
N VAL A 172 -11.55 -22.80 7.82
CA VAL A 172 -10.50 -23.84 7.89
C VAL A 172 -9.29 -23.38 8.70
N ILE A 173 -9.13 -22.06 8.90
CA ILE A 173 -7.95 -21.47 9.57
C ILE A 173 -8.13 -21.36 11.08
N GLU A 174 -7.02 -21.49 11.79
CA GLU A 174 -6.96 -21.27 13.23
C GLU A 174 -6.95 -19.78 13.54
N ARG A 175 -7.84 -19.34 14.44
CA ARG A 175 -8.02 -17.91 14.73
C ARG A 175 -7.12 -17.38 15.85
N TYR A 176 -6.73 -18.25 16.79
CA TYR A 176 -5.99 -17.92 18.01
C TYR A 176 -5.04 -19.05 18.37
#